data_AF-A0A3C0FY81-F1
#
_entry.id   AF-A0A3C0FY81-F1
#
_cell.length_a   1.000
_cell.length_b   1.000
_cell.length_c   1.000
_cell.angle_alpha   90.00
_cell.angle_beta   90.00
_cell.angle_gamma   90.00
#
_symmetry.space_group_name_H-M   'P 1'
#
loop_
_entity.id
_entity.type
_entity.pdbx_description
1 polymer ?
#
loop_
_entity_poly.entity_id
_entity_poly.type
_entity_poly.pdbx_seq_one_letter_code
_entity_poly.pdbx_strand_id
1 'polypeptide(L)'
;MKLSVQIFRLFLISIIWLLFVSLSSNDAQNFDSAALDEAELKTDGLYFAEFYDNIYRGHFENLEIKRDDMIFLTIFDKYLRAYGGNCDRYLPADKVEILNQVCKTEEVTKNGWGDVVSRVCVEYTWVGSGLYAKPELYDAYAVVDQIQRSKGLNTMMDMITNPNSIGNSVDMIHKTKGLNNDMVKLFQMNACNGEALKRFDENLELFARNKASIRMQQASKYTTMKKTGGPTGAQNFNKLIDDLVYDQAKTWAFNKYTAGSITNVYSSTKDSQGRPRELSANYSYSGFGGNSRGSVRITFDNGLPKCIYFSDFPQNCKTPNSSILSAYSEGKYAN
;
A
#
# COMPACT_ATOMS: atom_id res chain seq x y z
N MET A 1 58.39 -47.63 -20.42
CA MET A 1 58.19 -46.23 -20.86
C MET A 1 56.73 -45.87 -21.23
N LYS A 2 55.70 -46.63 -20.80
CA LYS A 2 54.28 -46.32 -21.09
C LYS A 2 53.45 -45.84 -19.90
N LEU A 3 53.95 -46.01 -18.66
CA LEU A 3 53.24 -45.60 -17.43
C LEU A 3 53.40 -44.10 -17.09
N SER A 4 54.50 -43.48 -17.53
CA SER A 4 54.78 -42.05 -17.28
C SER A 4 53.92 -41.10 -18.12
N VAL A 5 53.47 -41.52 -19.31
CA VAL A 5 52.69 -40.68 -20.23
C VAL A 5 51.22 -40.57 -19.81
N GLN A 6 50.67 -41.57 -19.12
CA GLN A 6 49.27 -41.51 -18.63
C GLN A 6 49.13 -40.62 -17.39
N ILE A 7 50.13 -40.59 -16.50
CA ILE A 7 50.12 -39.71 -15.32
C ILE A 7 50.24 -38.24 -15.75
N PHE A 8 51.03 -37.95 -16.78
CA PHE A 8 51.16 -36.59 -17.32
C PHE A 8 49.88 -36.09 -18.01
N ARG A 9 49.13 -36.98 -18.69
CA ARG A 9 47.83 -36.63 -19.28
C ARG A 9 46.74 -36.39 -18.24
N LEU A 10 46.74 -37.13 -17.12
CA LEU A 10 45.81 -36.91 -16.02
C LEU A 10 46.08 -35.59 -15.27
N PHE A 11 47.36 -35.18 -15.14
CA PHE A 11 47.73 -33.89 -14.54
C PHE A 11 47.40 -32.68 -15.43
N LEU A 12 47.49 -32.82 -16.75
CA LEU A 12 47.13 -31.75 -17.69
C LEU A 12 45.61 -31.51 -17.75
N ILE A 13 44.79 -32.56 -17.62
CA ILE A 13 43.33 -32.43 -17.64
C ILE A 13 42.81 -31.77 -16.35
N SER A 14 43.42 -32.04 -15.19
CA SER A 14 43.05 -31.37 -13.92
C SER A 14 43.49 -29.91 -13.86
N ILE A 15 44.59 -29.52 -14.50
CA ILE A 15 45.00 -28.10 -14.63
C ILE A 15 44.07 -27.34 -15.58
N ILE A 16 43.61 -27.96 -16.68
CA ILE A 16 42.63 -27.34 -17.59
C ILE A 16 41.27 -27.17 -16.88
N TRP A 17 40.87 -28.11 -16.01
CA TRP A 17 39.64 -27.97 -15.22
C TRP A 17 39.75 -26.86 -14.15
N LEU A 18 40.92 -26.70 -13.53
CA LEU A 18 41.18 -25.60 -12.58
C LEU A 18 41.24 -24.22 -13.26
N LEU A 19 41.67 -24.14 -14.52
CA LEU A 19 41.64 -22.90 -15.31
C LEU A 19 40.23 -22.54 -15.80
N PHE A 20 39.34 -23.52 -16.01
CA PHE A 20 37.93 -23.25 -16.35
C PHE A 20 37.06 -22.86 -15.15
N VAL A 21 37.40 -23.27 -13.92
CA VAL A 21 36.71 -22.79 -12.71
C VAL A 21 37.14 -21.36 -12.33
N SER A 22 38.25 -20.87 -12.88
CA SER A 22 38.82 -19.55 -12.56
C SER A 22 38.39 -18.42 -13.52
N LEU A 23 37.54 -18.71 -14.53
CA LEU A 23 37.04 -17.73 -15.51
C LEU A 23 35.50 -17.64 -15.56
N SER A 24 34.85 -17.86 -14.43
CA SER A 24 33.52 -17.29 -14.16
C SER A 24 33.70 -16.10 -13.22
N SER A 25 34.37 -15.05 -13.71
CA SER A 25 34.14 -13.73 -13.17
C SER A 25 32.68 -13.41 -13.50
N ASN A 26 31.82 -13.64 -12.51
CA ASN A 26 30.53 -12.99 -12.46
C ASN A 26 30.78 -11.50 -12.67
N ASP A 27 30.44 -10.99 -13.85
CA ASP A 27 29.91 -9.63 -14.00
C ASP A 27 28.55 -9.59 -13.27
N ALA A 28 28.57 -9.92 -11.97
CA ALA A 28 27.69 -9.24 -11.05
C ALA A 28 28.27 -7.84 -11.03
N GLN A 29 27.66 -6.94 -11.80
CA GLN A 29 27.71 -5.53 -11.46
C GLN A 29 27.46 -5.49 -9.96
N ASN A 30 28.49 -5.14 -9.19
CA ASN A 30 28.33 -4.62 -7.85
C ASN A 30 27.48 -3.36 -8.03
N PHE A 31 26.17 -3.57 -8.11
CA PHE A 31 25.20 -2.56 -7.72
C PHE A 31 25.57 -2.30 -6.27
N ASP A 32 26.21 -1.16 -6.08
CA ASP A 32 26.77 -0.69 -4.83
C ASP A 32 25.69 -0.79 -3.75
N SER A 33 25.65 -1.90 -3.03
CA SER A 33 24.62 -2.18 -2.04
C SER A 33 24.71 -1.18 -0.89
N ALA A 34 25.89 -0.59 -0.70
CA ALA A 34 26.14 0.50 0.23
C ALA A 34 25.44 1.82 -0.18
N ALA A 35 25.34 2.13 -1.48
CA ALA A 35 24.66 3.33 -1.96
C ALA A 35 23.12 3.20 -1.91
N LEU A 36 22.60 1.97 -2.02
CA LEU A 36 21.18 1.66 -1.88
C LEU A 36 20.71 1.58 -0.41
N ASP A 37 21.62 1.31 0.53
CA ASP A 37 21.32 1.39 1.97
C ASP A 37 21.12 2.85 2.45
N GLU A 38 21.54 3.87 1.68
CA GLU A 38 21.28 5.29 2.00
C GLU A 38 19.98 5.85 1.37
N ALA A 39 19.47 5.25 0.30
CA ALA A 39 18.23 5.71 -0.32
C ALA A 39 17.04 5.23 0.51
N GLU A 40 16.26 6.15 1.10
CA GLU A 40 15.02 5.80 1.82
C GLU A 40 13.79 6.20 1.00
N LEU A 41 12.86 5.25 0.77
CA LEU A 41 11.55 5.60 0.23
C LEU A 41 10.73 6.31 1.31
N LYS A 42 10.40 7.57 1.09
CA LYS A 42 9.59 8.36 2.01
C LYS A 42 8.13 7.96 1.88
N THR A 43 7.62 7.33 2.93
CA THR A 43 6.22 6.84 3.00
C THR A 43 5.41 7.47 4.13
N ASP A 44 6.02 8.35 4.93
CA ASP A 44 5.36 8.92 6.11
C ASP A 44 4.13 9.76 5.77
N GLY A 45 3.02 9.47 6.45
CA GLY A 45 1.75 10.17 6.27
C GLY A 45 0.99 9.79 5.01
N LEU A 46 1.42 8.72 4.33
CA LEU A 46 0.64 8.02 3.31
C LEU A 46 -0.37 7.07 3.97
N TYR A 47 -1.50 6.84 3.32
CA TYR A 47 -2.54 5.92 3.74
C TYR A 47 -2.06 4.46 3.63
N PHE A 48 -1.38 4.11 2.53
CA PHE A 48 -0.78 2.78 2.29
C PHE A 48 0.72 2.75 2.61
N ALA A 49 1.19 3.58 3.56
CA ALA A 49 2.61 3.74 3.88
C ALA A 49 3.35 2.42 4.12
N GLU A 50 2.74 1.52 4.90
CA GLU A 50 3.32 0.21 5.22
C GLU A 50 3.43 -0.71 4.01
N PHE A 51 2.43 -0.67 3.12
CA PHE A 51 2.47 -1.43 1.86
C PHE A 51 3.64 -0.92 1.00
N TYR A 52 3.77 0.39 0.83
CA TYR A 52 4.84 0.97 0.02
C TYR A 52 6.24 0.66 0.56
N ASP A 53 6.44 0.77 1.88
CA ASP A 53 7.73 0.48 2.50
C ASP A 53 8.10 -1.01 2.44
N ASN A 54 7.14 -1.92 2.62
CA ASN A 54 7.41 -3.36 2.49
C ASN A 54 7.67 -3.79 1.03
N ILE A 55 6.97 -3.19 0.05
CA ILE A 55 7.29 -3.40 -1.37
C ILE A 55 8.69 -2.88 -1.65
N TYR A 56 9.00 -1.63 -1.28
CA TYR A 56 10.32 -1.04 -1.44
C TYR A 56 11.44 -1.94 -0.90
N ARG A 57 11.29 -2.39 0.35
CA ARG A 57 12.28 -3.24 1.02
C ARG A 57 12.33 -4.67 0.48
N GLY A 58 11.31 -5.11 -0.25
CA GLY A 58 11.20 -6.49 -0.71
C GLY A 58 10.81 -7.47 0.40
N HIS A 59 10.08 -7.02 1.43
CA HIS A 59 9.61 -7.86 2.55
C HIS A 59 8.16 -8.31 2.30
N PHE A 60 7.95 -9.04 1.20
CA PHE A 60 6.61 -9.40 0.73
C PHE A 60 5.83 -10.25 1.73
N GLU A 61 6.51 -10.99 2.61
CA GLU A 61 5.90 -11.81 3.66
C GLU A 61 5.16 -10.99 4.73
N ASN A 62 5.46 -9.69 4.84
CA ASN A 62 4.82 -8.78 5.79
C ASN A 62 3.62 -8.03 5.19
N LEU A 63 3.31 -8.24 3.90
CA LEU A 63 2.21 -7.55 3.24
C LEU A 63 0.86 -8.15 3.64
N GLU A 64 -0.02 -7.29 4.16
CA GLU A 64 -1.43 -7.64 4.38
C GLU A 64 -2.22 -7.70 3.07
N ILE A 65 -1.86 -6.83 2.11
CA ILE A 65 -2.44 -6.79 0.77
C ILE A 65 -1.75 -7.84 -0.09
N LYS A 66 -2.53 -8.79 -0.60
CA LYS A 66 -2.06 -9.86 -1.48
C LYS A 66 -2.09 -9.43 -2.94
N ARG A 67 -1.24 -10.07 -3.74
CA ARG A 67 -1.15 -9.88 -5.20
C ARG A 67 -2.50 -10.07 -5.91
N ASP A 68 -3.34 -10.92 -5.37
CA ASP A 68 -4.61 -11.30 -5.96
C ASP A 68 -5.81 -10.62 -5.28
N ASP A 69 -5.56 -9.58 -4.48
CA ASP A 69 -6.57 -8.67 -3.95
C ASP A 69 -6.90 -7.56 -4.94
N MET A 70 -8.19 -7.21 -5.07
CA MET A 70 -8.64 -6.13 -5.95
C MET A 70 -8.04 -4.76 -5.58
N ILE A 71 -7.76 -4.53 -4.29
CA ILE A 71 -7.12 -3.28 -3.85
C ILE A 71 -5.70 -3.15 -4.38
N PHE A 72 -4.96 -4.25 -4.55
CA PHE A 72 -3.63 -4.22 -5.14
C PHE A 72 -3.68 -3.78 -6.60
N LEU A 73 -4.60 -4.35 -7.39
CA LEU A 73 -4.81 -3.92 -8.78
C LEU A 73 -5.10 -2.41 -8.85
N THR A 74 -5.94 -1.91 -7.94
CA THR A 74 -6.28 -0.49 -7.86
C THR A 74 -5.07 0.38 -7.50
N ILE A 75 -4.27 -0.03 -6.51
CA ILE A 75 -3.03 0.66 -6.12
C ILE A 75 -2.07 0.72 -7.30
N PHE A 76 -1.91 -0.40 -8.02
CA PHE A 76 -0.99 -0.49 -9.14
C PHE A 76 -1.44 0.38 -10.33
N ASP A 77 -2.72 0.35 -10.72
CA ASP A 77 -3.28 1.25 -11.75
C ASP A 77 -3.04 2.73 -11.40
N LYS A 78 -3.37 3.11 -10.16
CA LYS A 78 -3.18 4.49 -9.70
C LYS A 78 -1.72 4.90 -9.69
N TYR A 79 -0.82 3.99 -9.31
CA TYR A 79 0.62 4.21 -9.35
C TYR A 79 1.11 4.48 -10.77
N LEU A 80 0.77 3.62 -11.74
CA LEU A 80 1.18 3.78 -13.13
C LEU A 80 0.71 5.11 -13.72
N ARG A 81 -0.55 5.48 -13.49
CA ARG A 81 -1.13 6.73 -13.99
C ARG A 81 -0.49 7.95 -13.33
N ALA A 82 -0.25 7.88 -12.03
CA ALA A 82 0.37 8.98 -11.30
C ALA A 82 1.85 9.14 -11.69
N TYR A 83 2.60 8.06 -11.92
CA TYR A 83 3.93 8.13 -12.50
C TYR A 83 3.87 8.73 -13.90
N GLY A 84 2.99 8.24 -14.77
CA GLY A 84 2.84 8.72 -16.14
C GLY A 84 2.46 10.20 -16.24
N GLY A 85 1.79 10.76 -15.22
CA GLY A 85 1.43 12.18 -15.15
C GLY A 85 2.46 13.09 -14.48
N ASN A 86 3.22 12.59 -13.49
CA ASN A 86 4.17 13.41 -12.71
C ASN A 86 5.64 13.19 -13.09
N CYS A 87 5.94 12.05 -13.71
CA CYS A 87 7.29 11.56 -13.99
C CYS A 87 7.47 11.20 -15.47
N ASP A 88 6.64 11.75 -16.36
CA ASP A 88 6.61 11.46 -17.80
C ASP A 88 7.98 11.59 -18.49
N ARG A 89 8.77 12.60 -18.11
CA ARG A 89 10.13 12.86 -18.62
C ARG A 89 11.16 11.77 -18.24
N TYR A 90 10.83 10.90 -17.30
CA TYR A 90 11.68 9.80 -16.84
C TYR A 90 11.23 8.43 -17.36
N LEU A 91 10.17 8.40 -18.17
CA LEU A 91 9.76 7.19 -18.87
C LEU A 91 10.78 6.83 -19.97
N PRO A 92 10.97 5.53 -20.25
CA PRO A 92 11.88 5.08 -21.28
C PRO A 92 11.35 5.43 -22.69
N ALA A 93 12.21 5.31 -23.70
CA ALA A 93 11.86 5.64 -25.08
C ALA A 93 10.76 4.72 -25.65
N ASP A 94 10.73 3.46 -25.20
CA ASP A 94 9.77 2.42 -25.56
C ASP A 94 8.53 2.39 -24.66
N LYS A 95 8.26 3.48 -23.93
CA LYS A 95 7.07 3.61 -23.07
C LYS A 95 5.78 3.23 -23.79
N VAL A 96 4.88 2.59 -23.05
CA VAL A 96 3.59 2.10 -23.56
C VAL A 96 2.46 2.98 -23.04
N GLU A 97 1.46 3.21 -23.89
CA GLU A 97 0.28 3.98 -23.49
C GLU A 97 -0.62 3.14 -22.57
N ILE A 98 -1.00 3.71 -21.43
CA ILE A 98 -1.98 3.12 -20.53
C ILE A 98 -3.35 3.21 -21.20
N LEU A 99 -4.10 2.11 -21.26
CA LEU A 99 -5.41 2.07 -21.89
C LEU A 99 -6.54 2.26 -20.86
N ASN A 100 -7.61 2.91 -21.30
CA ASN A 100 -8.85 3.03 -20.57
C ASN A 100 -9.89 2.13 -21.20
N GLN A 101 -10.60 1.37 -20.36
CA GLN A 101 -11.82 0.70 -20.80
C GLN A 101 -12.97 1.71 -20.73
N VAL A 102 -13.57 2.02 -21.87
CA VAL A 102 -14.71 2.96 -21.96
C VAL A 102 -15.93 2.26 -22.53
N CYS A 103 -17.11 2.75 -22.16
CA CYS A 103 -18.34 2.22 -22.73
C CYS A 103 -18.47 2.62 -24.19
N LYS A 104 -18.61 1.63 -25.07
CA LYS A 104 -18.87 1.83 -26.49
C LYS A 104 -20.37 1.84 -26.78
N THR A 105 -21.10 0.91 -26.17
CA THR A 105 -22.54 0.75 -26.39
C THR A 105 -23.26 0.62 -25.05
N GLU A 106 -24.24 1.49 -24.82
CA GLU A 106 -25.13 1.44 -23.66
C GLU A 106 -26.45 0.79 -24.05
N GLU A 107 -26.95 -0.09 -23.19
CA GLU A 107 -28.36 -0.49 -23.16
C GLU A 107 -29.13 0.50 -22.29
N VAL A 108 -30.15 1.12 -22.88
CA VAL A 108 -30.97 2.13 -22.22
C VAL A 108 -32.37 1.57 -22.00
N THR A 109 -32.75 1.37 -20.75
CA THR A 109 -34.12 0.96 -20.40
C THR A 109 -34.97 2.20 -20.20
N LYS A 110 -36.14 2.26 -20.84
CA LYS A 110 -37.13 3.33 -20.69
C LYS A 110 -38.41 2.82 -20.02
N ASN A 111 -39.07 3.64 -19.21
CA ASN A 111 -40.40 3.34 -18.67
C ASN A 111 -41.49 3.45 -19.77
N GLY A 112 -42.74 3.11 -19.42
CA GLY A 112 -43.89 3.23 -20.34
C GLY A 112 -44.22 4.66 -20.81
N TRP A 113 -43.58 5.69 -20.23
CA TRP A 113 -43.69 7.10 -20.61
C TRP A 113 -42.50 7.58 -21.46
N GLY A 114 -41.50 6.73 -21.69
CA GLY A 114 -40.30 7.05 -22.45
C GLY A 114 -39.12 7.61 -21.63
N ASP A 115 -39.26 7.76 -20.30
CA ASP A 115 -38.18 8.22 -19.44
C ASP A 115 -37.13 7.13 -19.24
N VAL A 116 -35.86 7.51 -19.28
CA VAL A 116 -34.75 6.59 -19.02
C VAL A 116 -34.73 6.21 -17.54
N VAL A 117 -34.91 4.93 -17.25
CA VAL A 117 -34.87 4.37 -15.88
C VAL A 117 -33.56 3.65 -15.58
N SER A 118 -32.81 3.25 -16.61
CA SER A 118 -31.52 2.57 -16.46
C SER A 118 -30.65 2.80 -17.69
N ARG A 119 -29.33 2.92 -17.46
CA ARG A 119 -28.30 2.81 -18.48
C ARG A 119 -27.27 1.80 -17.99
N VAL A 120 -27.01 0.78 -18.79
CA VAL A 120 -25.98 -0.23 -18.50
C VAL A 120 -25.06 -0.33 -19.70
N CYS A 121 -23.75 -0.35 -19.47
CA CYS A 121 -22.82 -0.59 -20.55
C CYS A 121 -22.82 -2.06 -20.96
N VAL A 122 -23.11 -2.34 -22.24
CA VAL A 122 -23.18 -3.71 -22.78
C VAL A 122 -22.01 -4.05 -23.71
N GLU A 123 -21.29 -3.04 -24.19
CA GLU A 123 -20.07 -3.23 -24.98
C GLU A 123 -18.99 -2.24 -24.54
N TYR A 124 -17.80 -2.75 -24.28
CA TYR A 124 -16.64 -1.95 -23.88
C TYR A 124 -15.59 -1.93 -24.99
N THR A 125 -14.87 -0.81 -25.08
CA THR A 125 -13.72 -0.67 -25.98
C THR A 125 -12.53 -0.07 -25.24
N TRP A 126 -11.32 -0.29 -25.77
CA TRP A 126 -10.08 0.24 -25.21
C TRP A 126 -9.68 1.50 -25.96
N VAL A 127 -9.44 2.59 -25.22
CA VAL A 127 -8.95 3.85 -25.78
C VAL A 127 -7.69 4.29 -25.05
N GLY A 128 -6.79 4.93 -25.78
CA GLY A 128 -5.58 5.53 -25.20
C GLY A 128 -5.92 6.57 -24.13
N SER A 129 -5.20 6.55 -23.01
CA SER A 129 -5.41 7.51 -21.93
C SER A 129 -4.62 8.81 -22.09
N GLY A 130 -3.66 8.87 -23.01
CA GLY A 130 -2.65 9.92 -23.10
C GLY A 130 -1.57 9.85 -22.00
N LEU A 131 -1.68 8.92 -21.05
CA LEU A 131 -0.66 8.63 -20.05
C LEU A 131 0.15 7.40 -20.46
N TYR A 132 1.43 7.39 -20.09
CA TYR A 132 2.35 6.34 -20.46
C TYR A 132 2.96 5.69 -19.22
N ALA A 133 3.38 4.43 -19.37
CA ALA A 133 4.03 3.64 -18.34
C ALA A 133 5.31 3.00 -18.88
N LYS A 134 6.16 2.56 -17.94
CA LYS A 134 7.26 1.65 -18.24
C LYS A 134 6.69 0.31 -18.72
N PRO A 135 7.16 -0.26 -19.85
CA PRO A 135 6.61 -1.50 -20.40
C PRO A 135 6.55 -2.65 -19.39
N GLU A 136 7.64 -2.87 -18.66
CA GLU A 136 7.79 -3.96 -17.70
C GLU A 136 6.77 -3.89 -16.55
N LEU A 137 6.46 -2.67 -16.09
CA LEU A 137 5.45 -2.43 -15.05
C LEU A 137 4.04 -2.56 -15.59
N TYR A 138 3.75 -2.07 -16.80
CA TYR A 138 2.42 -2.19 -17.38
C TYR A 138 2.09 -3.65 -17.74
N ASP A 139 3.07 -4.41 -18.20
CA ASP A 139 2.95 -5.85 -18.41
C ASP A 139 2.72 -6.59 -17.08
N ALA A 140 3.41 -6.19 -16.01
CA ALA A 140 3.19 -6.76 -14.69
C ALA A 140 1.78 -6.43 -14.15
N TYR A 141 1.29 -5.21 -14.40
CA TYR A 141 -0.09 -4.83 -14.12
C TYR A 141 -1.09 -5.70 -14.89
N ALA A 142 -0.86 -5.95 -16.18
CA ALA A 142 -1.73 -6.79 -17.00
C ALA A 142 -1.84 -8.23 -16.47
N VAL A 143 -0.76 -8.77 -15.89
CA VAL A 143 -0.80 -10.08 -15.20
C VAL A 143 -1.77 -10.06 -14.01
N VAL A 144 -1.75 -9.00 -13.20
CA VAL A 144 -2.64 -8.84 -12.05
C VAL A 144 -4.09 -8.63 -12.49
N ASP A 145 -4.30 -7.81 -13.53
CA ASP A 145 -5.62 -7.57 -14.12
C ASP A 145 -6.26 -8.87 -14.62
N GLN A 146 -5.47 -9.72 -15.29
CA GLN A 146 -5.95 -11.03 -15.74
C GLN A 146 -6.38 -11.93 -14.57
N ILE A 147 -5.65 -11.92 -13.45
CA ILE A 147 -6.04 -12.65 -12.23
C ILE A 147 -7.40 -12.15 -11.74
N GLN A 148 -7.59 -10.83 -11.64
CA GLN A 148 -8.87 -10.27 -11.18
C GLN A 148 -10.04 -10.61 -12.12
N ARG A 149 -9.84 -10.53 -13.44
CA ARG A 149 -10.86 -10.92 -14.42
C ARG A 149 -11.32 -12.36 -14.25
N SER A 150 -10.39 -13.29 -13.97
CA SER A 150 -10.73 -14.69 -13.69
C SER A 150 -11.50 -14.90 -12.38
N LYS A 151 -11.41 -13.97 -11.43
CA LYS A 151 -12.10 -14.00 -10.14
C LYS A 151 -13.42 -13.23 -10.11
N GLY A 152 -13.75 -12.50 -11.17
CA GLY A 152 -14.86 -11.52 -11.18
C GLY A 152 -16.21 -12.07 -10.69
N LEU A 153 -16.52 -13.33 -10.99
CA LEU A 153 -17.75 -13.98 -10.51
C LEU A 153 -17.78 -14.16 -8.99
N ASN A 154 -16.66 -14.58 -8.38
CA ASN A 154 -16.57 -14.76 -6.93
C ASN A 154 -16.63 -13.42 -6.21
N THR A 155 -15.93 -12.40 -6.73
CA THR A 155 -15.97 -11.04 -6.17
C THR A 155 -17.38 -10.45 -6.22
N MET A 156 -18.13 -10.68 -7.31
CA MET A 156 -19.53 -10.27 -7.40
C MET A 156 -20.40 -10.99 -6.36
N MET A 157 -20.22 -12.30 -6.18
CA MET A 157 -20.96 -13.07 -5.17
C MET A 157 -20.65 -12.62 -3.73
N ASP A 158 -19.40 -12.35 -3.41
CA ASP A 158 -19.00 -11.81 -2.10
C ASP A 158 -19.65 -10.44 -1.84
N MET A 159 -19.74 -9.59 -2.87
CA MET A 159 -20.38 -8.28 -2.75
C MET A 159 -21.90 -8.38 -2.50
N ILE A 160 -22.58 -9.36 -3.12
CA ILE A 160 -24.03 -9.58 -2.99
C ILE A 160 -24.37 -10.22 -1.64
N THR A 161 -23.55 -11.16 -1.18
CA THR A 161 -23.83 -11.96 0.03
C THR A 161 -23.36 -11.31 1.32
N ASN A 162 -22.56 -10.23 1.26
CA ASN A 162 -22.03 -9.57 2.45
C ASN A 162 -23.08 -8.66 3.13
N PRO A 163 -23.49 -8.96 4.37
CA PRO A 163 -24.50 -8.17 5.09
C PRO A 163 -24.03 -6.76 5.48
N ASN A 164 -22.73 -6.46 5.39
CA ASN A 164 -22.13 -5.15 5.68
C ASN A 164 -21.78 -4.34 4.40
N SER A 165 -22.49 -4.57 3.30
CA SER A 165 -22.23 -3.95 2.00
C SER A 165 -22.08 -2.42 2.05
N ILE A 166 -22.94 -1.70 2.76
CA ILE A 166 -22.87 -0.22 2.92
C ILE A 166 -21.58 0.21 3.63
N GLY A 167 -21.21 -0.47 4.73
CA GLY A 167 -19.99 -0.16 5.48
C GLY A 167 -18.73 -0.41 4.66
N ASN A 168 -18.73 -1.48 3.85
CA ASN A 168 -17.65 -1.80 2.92
C ASN A 168 -17.57 -0.80 1.76
N SER A 169 -18.70 -0.32 1.25
CA SER A 169 -18.74 0.72 0.20
C SER A 169 -18.16 2.04 0.70
N VAL A 170 -18.51 2.46 1.92
CA VAL A 170 -17.95 3.65 2.56
C VAL A 170 -16.45 3.48 2.79
N ASP A 171 -16.02 2.32 3.31
CA ASP A 171 -14.60 2.00 3.49
C ASP A 171 -13.80 2.03 2.18
N MET A 172 -14.38 1.51 1.09
CA MET A 172 -13.78 1.56 -0.24
C MET A 172 -13.60 3.01 -0.72
N ILE A 173 -14.61 3.87 -0.56
CA ILE A 173 -14.50 5.30 -0.89
C ILE A 173 -13.36 5.96 -0.11
N HIS A 174 -13.23 5.65 1.19
CA HIS A 174 -12.15 6.18 2.02
C HIS A 174 -10.78 5.71 1.52
N LYS A 175 -10.63 4.41 1.22
CA LYS A 175 -9.40 3.83 0.65
C LYS A 175 -9.04 4.47 -0.69
N THR A 176 -10.00 4.66 -1.59
CA THR A 176 -9.76 5.30 -2.89
C THR A 176 -9.35 6.76 -2.74
N LYS A 177 -9.97 7.52 -1.83
CA LYS A 177 -9.54 8.90 -1.53
C LYS A 177 -8.13 8.94 -0.94
N GLY A 178 -7.84 8.04 0.01
CA GLY A 178 -6.51 7.87 0.59
C GLY A 178 -5.47 7.58 -0.48
N LEU A 179 -5.75 6.62 -1.36
CA LEU A 179 -4.88 6.25 -2.48
C LEU A 179 -4.61 7.42 -3.44
N ASN A 180 -5.64 8.18 -3.82
CA ASN A 180 -5.46 9.34 -4.69
C ASN A 180 -4.55 10.40 -4.04
N ASN A 181 -4.72 10.66 -2.74
CA ASN A 181 -3.85 11.55 -1.99
C ASN A 181 -2.43 11.00 -1.87
N ASP A 182 -2.29 9.69 -1.70
CA ASP A 182 -1.00 9.03 -1.61
C ASP A 182 -0.20 9.19 -2.88
N MET A 183 -0.83 8.99 -4.04
CA MET A 183 -0.16 9.12 -5.32
C MET A 183 0.42 10.52 -5.52
N VAL A 184 -0.34 11.56 -5.17
CA VAL A 184 0.16 12.95 -5.23
C VAL A 184 1.36 13.14 -4.31
N LYS A 185 1.25 12.71 -3.05
CA LYS A 185 2.32 12.92 -2.05
C LYS A 185 3.56 12.07 -2.33
N LEU A 186 3.39 10.83 -2.78
CA LEU A 186 4.48 9.89 -3.05
C LEU A 186 5.47 10.50 -4.04
N PHE A 187 4.98 11.08 -5.14
CA PHE A 187 5.81 11.74 -6.15
C PHE A 187 6.23 13.18 -5.79
N GLN A 188 5.59 13.81 -4.80
CA GLN A 188 6.09 15.08 -4.22
C GLN A 188 7.28 14.84 -3.27
N MET A 189 7.27 13.72 -2.54
CA MET A 189 8.27 13.43 -1.51
C MET A 189 9.48 12.64 -2.04
N ASN A 190 9.29 11.89 -3.13
CA ASN A 190 10.31 11.02 -3.72
C ASN A 190 10.61 11.44 -5.16
N ALA A 191 11.89 11.54 -5.51
CA ALA A 191 12.32 11.90 -6.85
C ALA A 191 11.96 10.79 -7.86
N CYS A 192 11.36 11.17 -8.99
CA CYS A 192 10.94 10.26 -10.07
C CYS A 192 12.08 9.37 -10.63
N ASN A 193 13.31 9.86 -10.60
CA ASN A 193 14.53 9.15 -11.01
C ASN A 193 15.42 8.72 -9.84
N GLY A 194 14.94 8.82 -8.60
CA GLY A 194 15.68 8.44 -7.41
C GLY A 194 15.77 6.92 -7.25
N GLU A 195 16.88 6.45 -6.67
CA GLU A 195 17.14 5.02 -6.47
C GLU A 195 16.05 4.33 -5.63
N ALA A 196 15.49 5.02 -4.63
CA ALA A 196 14.41 4.48 -3.81
C ALA A 196 13.17 4.12 -4.64
N LEU A 197 12.79 4.97 -5.60
CA LEU A 197 11.63 4.74 -6.45
C LEU A 197 11.89 3.69 -7.51
N LYS A 198 13.12 3.62 -8.05
CA LYS A 198 13.53 2.53 -8.96
C LYS A 198 13.44 1.17 -8.27
N ARG A 199 13.97 1.05 -7.06
CA ARG A 199 13.87 -0.17 -6.26
C ARG A 199 12.41 -0.52 -5.94
N PHE A 200 11.58 0.48 -5.62
CA PHE A 200 10.14 0.28 -5.44
C PHE A 200 9.49 -0.27 -6.71
N ASP A 201 9.79 0.28 -7.89
CA ASP A 201 9.28 -0.20 -9.18
C ASP A 201 9.66 -1.67 -9.42
N GLU A 202 10.94 -2.01 -9.27
CA GLU A 202 11.43 -3.37 -9.47
C GLU A 202 10.71 -4.37 -8.55
N ASN A 203 10.60 -4.05 -7.26
CA ASN A 203 9.90 -4.92 -6.32
C ASN A 203 8.38 -4.95 -6.55
N LEU A 204 7.77 -3.86 -7.00
CA LEU A 204 6.36 -3.84 -7.38
C LEU A 204 6.09 -4.78 -8.57
N GLU A 205 6.98 -4.76 -9.56
CA GLU A 205 6.95 -5.69 -10.70
C GLU A 205 7.07 -7.15 -10.25
N LEU A 206 8.09 -7.44 -9.42
CA LEU A 206 8.34 -8.79 -8.91
C LEU A 206 7.16 -9.32 -8.08
N PHE A 207 6.59 -8.47 -7.23
CA PHE A 207 5.41 -8.81 -6.44
C PHE A 207 4.21 -9.14 -7.34
N ALA A 208 3.91 -8.29 -8.33
CA ALA A 208 2.84 -8.52 -9.31
C ALA A 208 3.03 -9.82 -10.12
N ARG A 209 4.27 -10.18 -10.42
CA ARG A 209 4.61 -11.41 -11.14
C ARG A 209 4.76 -12.64 -10.24
N ASN A 210 4.58 -12.51 -8.92
CA ASN A 210 4.82 -13.57 -7.93
C ASN A 210 6.25 -14.16 -8.05
N LYS A 211 7.23 -13.28 -8.23
CA LYS A 211 8.66 -13.60 -8.22
C LYS A 211 9.25 -13.25 -6.86
N ALA A 212 10.42 -13.81 -6.56
CA ALA A 212 11.18 -13.44 -5.37
C ALA A 212 11.54 -11.96 -5.41
N SER A 213 11.49 -11.30 -4.25
CA SER A 213 11.85 -9.88 -4.11
C SER A 213 13.35 -9.64 -4.19
N ILE A 214 13.72 -8.41 -4.49
CA ILE A 214 15.05 -7.89 -4.18
C ILE A 214 14.99 -7.39 -2.73
N ARG A 215 15.32 -8.30 -1.81
CA ARG A 215 15.17 -8.12 -0.38
C ARG A 215 16.31 -7.30 0.23
N MET A 216 15.97 -6.22 0.92
CA MET A 216 16.88 -5.44 1.75
C MET A 216 17.07 -6.08 3.13
N GLN A 217 18.25 -5.91 3.72
CA GLN A 217 18.55 -6.46 5.06
C GLN A 217 17.73 -5.77 6.15
N GLN A 218 17.59 -4.45 6.06
CA GLN A 218 16.86 -3.67 7.06
C GLN A 218 15.34 -3.91 6.94
N ALA A 219 14.72 -4.35 8.04
CA ALA A 219 13.28 -4.51 8.15
C ALA A 219 12.53 -3.19 8.03
N SER A 220 11.26 -3.27 7.61
CA SER A 220 10.34 -2.15 7.67
C SER A 220 10.24 -1.61 9.10
N LYS A 221 10.20 -0.28 9.23
CA LYS A 221 9.93 0.36 10.53
C LYS A 221 8.54 -0.03 11.07
N TYR A 222 7.57 -0.26 10.18
CA TYR A 222 6.23 -0.71 10.56
C TYR A 222 6.23 -2.16 11.07
N THR A 223 7.01 -3.05 10.44
CA THR A 223 7.22 -4.42 10.95
C THR A 223 7.92 -4.41 12.31
N THR A 224 8.95 -3.58 12.46
CA THR A 224 9.69 -3.42 13.72
C THR A 224 8.78 -2.89 14.83
N MET A 225 7.96 -1.88 14.53
CA MET A 225 6.92 -1.34 15.41
C MET A 225 5.94 -2.44 15.83
N LYS A 226 5.35 -3.19 14.90
CA LYS A 226 4.37 -4.26 15.24
C LYS A 226 4.97 -5.31 16.17
N LYS A 227 6.25 -5.65 15.98
CA LYS A 227 6.98 -6.61 16.81
C LYS A 227 7.29 -6.08 18.21
N THR A 228 7.73 -4.83 18.31
CA THR A 228 8.12 -4.19 19.59
C THR A 228 6.92 -3.70 20.39
N GLY A 229 5.82 -3.37 19.72
CA GLY A 229 4.58 -2.90 20.33
C GLY A 229 4.57 -1.41 20.63
N GLY A 230 3.55 -0.98 21.37
CA GLY A 230 3.41 0.41 21.81
C GLY A 230 4.29 0.72 23.02
N PRO A 231 4.58 2.01 23.26
CA PRO A 231 5.45 2.45 24.33
C PRO A 231 4.84 2.14 25.71
N THR A 232 5.70 1.99 26.71
CA THR A 232 5.31 1.95 28.12
C THR A 232 5.47 3.34 28.75
N GLY A 233 4.82 3.57 29.89
CA GLY A 233 4.88 4.86 30.59
C GLY A 233 3.79 5.86 30.19
N ALA A 234 3.93 7.11 30.64
CA ALA A 234 2.93 8.15 30.44
C ALA A 234 2.95 8.67 28.99
N GLN A 235 1.77 8.73 28.36
CA GLN A 235 1.58 9.17 26.98
C GLN A 235 0.52 10.28 26.92
N ASN A 236 0.67 11.18 25.97
CA ASN A 236 -0.32 12.20 25.63
C ASN A 236 -1.43 11.60 24.76
N PHE A 237 -2.37 10.92 25.41
CA PHE A 237 -3.49 10.31 24.71
C PHE A 237 -4.44 11.33 24.05
N ASN A 238 -4.52 12.57 24.53
CA ASN A 238 -5.28 13.61 23.83
C ASN A 238 -4.71 13.84 22.44
N LYS A 239 -3.40 14.04 22.34
CA LYS A 239 -2.71 14.24 21.05
C LYS A 239 -2.79 13.00 20.15
N LEU A 240 -2.56 11.81 20.69
CA LEU A 240 -2.65 10.56 19.90
C LEU A 240 -4.03 10.39 19.28
N ILE A 241 -5.08 10.56 20.07
CA ILE A 241 -6.46 10.41 19.59
C ILE A 241 -6.79 11.53 18.59
N ASP A 242 -6.32 12.75 18.83
CA ASP A 242 -6.53 13.89 17.92
C ASP A 242 -5.95 13.62 16.53
N ASP A 243 -4.70 13.15 16.48
CA ASP A 243 -4.02 12.82 15.22
C ASP A 243 -4.70 11.65 14.50
N LEU A 244 -5.11 10.61 15.23
CA LEU A 244 -5.83 9.46 14.68
C LEU A 244 -7.18 9.85 14.08
N VAL A 245 -7.99 10.64 14.80
CA VAL A 245 -9.30 11.09 14.32
C VAL A 245 -9.14 12.07 13.16
N TYR A 246 -8.19 13.02 13.26
CA TYR A 246 -7.89 13.96 12.18
C TYR A 246 -7.53 13.23 10.88
N ASP A 247 -6.71 12.19 10.96
CA ASP A 247 -6.32 11.42 9.78
C ASP A 247 -7.51 10.71 9.12
N GLN A 248 -8.32 10.00 9.91
CA GLN A 248 -9.54 9.34 9.41
C GLN A 248 -10.51 10.37 8.81
N ALA A 249 -10.64 11.54 9.43
CA ALA A 249 -11.58 12.57 9.01
C ALA A 249 -11.25 13.20 7.65
N LYS A 250 -10.01 13.12 7.16
CA LYS A 250 -9.63 13.59 5.80
C LYS A 250 -10.44 12.92 4.70
N THR A 251 -11.00 11.75 4.98
CA THR A 251 -11.74 10.96 4.01
C THR A 251 -13.27 11.09 4.18
N TRP A 252 -13.76 11.75 5.24
CA TRP A 252 -15.19 11.99 5.48
C TRP A 252 -15.84 12.77 4.33
N ALA A 253 -17.11 12.45 4.05
CA ALA A 253 -17.83 13.04 2.92
C ALA A 253 -18.53 14.37 3.26
N PHE A 254 -19.09 14.48 4.47
CA PHE A 254 -19.98 15.58 4.84
C PHE A 254 -19.53 16.36 6.07
N ASN A 255 -18.83 15.70 6.98
CA ASN A 255 -18.41 16.28 8.25
C ASN A 255 -16.94 16.68 8.17
N LYS A 256 -16.59 17.78 8.83
CA LYS A 256 -15.22 18.26 9.00
C LYS A 256 -14.86 18.24 10.48
N TYR A 257 -13.88 17.41 10.82
CA TYR A 257 -13.33 17.32 12.16
C TYR A 257 -12.67 18.63 12.61
N THR A 258 -12.79 18.96 13.90
CA THR A 258 -12.11 20.10 14.52
C THR A 258 -10.87 19.62 15.24
N ALA A 259 -9.68 19.95 14.71
CA ALA A 259 -8.40 19.58 15.34
C ALA A 259 -8.26 20.18 16.75
N GLY A 260 -7.64 19.44 17.66
CA GLY A 260 -7.50 19.81 19.07
C GLY A 260 -8.80 19.71 19.89
N SER A 261 -9.88 19.12 19.35
CA SER A 261 -11.18 19.07 20.03
C SER A 261 -11.40 17.84 20.92
N ILE A 262 -10.38 16.99 21.06
CA ILE A 262 -10.45 15.79 21.90
C ILE A 262 -10.66 16.18 23.36
N THR A 263 -11.66 15.54 23.98
CA THR A 263 -12.02 15.73 25.39
C THR A 263 -12.46 14.42 26.02
N ASN A 264 -12.48 14.38 27.36
CA ASN A 264 -12.95 13.22 28.14
C ASN A 264 -12.25 11.90 27.77
N VAL A 265 -10.93 11.95 27.58
CA VAL A 265 -10.14 10.74 27.32
C VAL A 265 -10.23 9.81 28.52
N TYR A 266 -10.68 8.59 28.28
CA TYR A 266 -10.88 7.56 29.27
C TYR A 266 -10.28 6.24 28.79
N SER A 267 -9.60 5.52 29.69
CA SER A 267 -9.11 4.16 29.43
C SER A 267 -9.88 3.18 30.30
N SER A 268 -10.58 2.25 29.67
CA SER A 268 -11.44 1.27 30.37
C SER A 268 -10.63 0.10 30.94
N THR A 269 -9.55 -0.29 30.27
CA THR A 269 -8.73 -1.46 30.63
C THR A 269 -7.27 -1.28 30.20
N LYS A 270 -6.36 -1.90 30.95
CA LYS A 270 -4.91 -1.93 30.68
C LYS A 270 -4.41 -3.36 30.47
N ASP A 271 -3.31 -3.52 29.74
CA ASP A 271 -2.60 -4.78 29.61
C ASP A 271 -1.63 -5.03 30.77
N SER A 272 -0.92 -6.16 30.73
CA SER A 272 0.05 -6.55 31.76
C SER A 272 1.25 -5.61 31.88
N GLN A 273 1.47 -4.74 30.89
CA GLN A 273 2.54 -3.74 30.89
C GLN A 273 2.01 -2.33 31.23
N GLY A 274 0.74 -2.22 31.63
CA GLY A 274 0.11 -0.95 32.01
C GLY A 274 -0.31 -0.07 30.83
N ARG A 275 -0.25 -0.59 29.59
CA ARG A 275 -0.66 0.12 28.36
C ARG A 275 -2.18 -0.01 28.17
N PRO A 276 -2.87 0.97 27.56
CA PRO A 276 -4.30 0.86 27.34
C PRO A 276 -4.62 -0.32 26.40
N ARG A 277 -5.69 -1.06 26.71
CA ARG A 277 -6.34 -2.00 25.77
C ARG A 277 -7.45 -1.32 24.99
N GLU A 278 -8.03 -0.29 25.57
CA GLU A 278 -9.05 0.54 24.93
C GLU A 278 -8.97 1.97 25.46
N LEU A 279 -9.19 2.92 24.56
CA LEU A 279 -9.41 4.34 24.86
C LEU A 279 -10.76 4.78 24.29
N SER A 280 -11.44 5.67 25.00
CA SER A 280 -12.63 6.37 24.51
C SER A 280 -12.45 7.87 24.70
N ALA A 281 -12.98 8.67 23.79
CA ALA A 281 -12.96 10.11 23.88
C ALA A 281 -14.12 10.75 23.11
N ASN A 282 -14.36 12.02 23.39
CA ASN A 282 -15.29 12.86 22.63
C ASN A 282 -14.52 13.80 21.71
N TYR A 283 -15.14 14.17 20.59
CA TYR A 283 -14.60 15.16 19.67
C TYR A 283 -15.68 16.08 19.12
N SER A 284 -15.28 17.17 18.47
CA SER A 284 -16.17 18.10 17.78
C SER A 284 -15.97 18.07 16.27
N TYR A 285 -17.07 18.21 15.53
CA TYR A 285 -17.07 18.32 14.07
C TYR A 285 -18.10 19.35 13.61
N SER A 286 -17.92 19.83 12.39
CA SER A 286 -18.86 20.73 11.70
C SER A 286 -19.43 20.04 10.46
N GLY A 287 -20.70 20.29 10.15
CA GLY A 287 -21.39 19.75 8.97
C GLY A 287 -22.60 20.60 8.59
N PHE A 288 -23.50 20.06 7.75
CA PHE A 288 -24.68 20.78 7.25
C PHE A 288 -25.59 21.34 8.36
N GLY A 289 -25.61 20.74 9.55
CA GLY A 289 -26.40 21.18 10.71
C GLY A 289 -25.64 22.09 11.69
N GLY A 290 -24.43 22.55 11.36
CA GLY A 290 -23.58 23.33 12.26
C GLY A 290 -22.57 22.47 13.05
N ASN A 291 -22.16 22.96 14.22
CA ASN A 291 -21.19 22.28 15.08
C ASN A 291 -21.88 21.22 15.96
N SER A 292 -21.30 20.03 16.00
CA SER A 292 -21.80 18.89 16.77
C SER A 292 -20.66 18.14 17.46
N ARG A 293 -21.01 17.18 18.31
CA ARG A 293 -20.08 16.30 19.03
C ARG A 293 -20.25 14.86 18.58
N GLY A 294 -19.13 14.16 18.48
CA GLY A 294 -19.08 12.72 18.27
C GLY A 294 -18.26 12.04 19.36
N SER A 295 -18.27 10.72 19.38
CA SER A 295 -17.37 9.93 20.22
C SER A 295 -16.59 8.91 19.39
N VAL A 296 -15.41 8.59 19.89
CA VAL A 296 -14.50 7.62 19.30
C VAL A 296 -14.09 6.61 20.35
N ARG A 297 -14.03 5.34 19.95
CA ARG A 297 -13.49 4.23 20.73
C ARG A 297 -12.35 3.60 19.95
N ILE A 298 -11.21 3.42 20.60
CA ILE A 298 -9.99 2.91 19.97
C ILE A 298 -9.54 1.69 20.76
N THR A 299 -9.43 0.54 20.09
CA THR A 299 -8.88 -0.67 20.69
C THR A 299 -7.40 -0.80 20.37
N PHE A 300 -6.68 -1.47 21.26
CA PHE A 300 -5.24 -1.63 21.17
C PHE A 300 -4.86 -3.11 21.13
N ASP A 301 -3.80 -3.42 20.41
CA ASP A 301 -3.18 -4.75 20.33
C ASP A 301 -1.67 -4.61 20.42
N ASN A 302 -1.05 -5.42 21.27
CA ASN A 302 0.35 -5.24 21.69
C ASN A 302 0.70 -3.76 22.04
N GLY A 303 -0.23 -3.05 22.68
CA GLY A 303 -0.05 -1.64 23.05
C GLY A 303 -0.13 -0.63 21.90
N LEU A 304 -0.39 -1.05 20.65
CA LEU A 304 -0.60 -0.17 19.49
C LEU A 304 -2.09 -0.02 19.18
N PRO A 305 -2.58 1.17 18.78
CA PRO A 305 -3.93 1.28 18.24
C PRO A 305 -4.16 0.30 17.07
N LYS A 306 -5.29 -0.41 17.09
CA LYS A 306 -5.66 -1.45 16.12
C LYS A 306 -6.93 -1.12 15.34
N CYS A 307 -7.98 -0.69 16.02
CA CYS A 307 -9.25 -0.31 15.40
C CYS A 307 -9.75 1.00 16.00
N ILE A 308 -10.23 1.89 15.13
CA ILE A 308 -10.91 3.13 15.48
C ILE A 308 -12.39 2.94 15.12
N TYR A 309 -13.26 3.12 16.11
CA TYR A 309 -14.71 3.04 15.95
C TYR A 309 -15.31 4.41 16.23
N PHE A 310 -16.07 4.93 15.28
CA PHE A 310 -16.84 6.16 15.45
C PHE A 310 -18.27 5.81 15.87
N SER A 311 -18.91 6.68 16.66
CA SER A 311 -20.25 6.44 17.20
C SER A 311 -21.34 6.21 16.15
N ASP A 312 -21.17 6.79 14.96
CA ASP A 312 -22.04 6.62 13.79
C ASP A 312 -21.83 5.27 13.08
N PHE A 313 -20.65 4.67 13.21
CA PHE A 313 -20.30 3.35 12.67
C PHE A 313 -19.63 2.46 13.72
N PRO A 314 -20.35 2.08 14.81
CA PRO A 314 -19.73 1.46 15.99
C PRO A 314 -19.19 0.04 15.76
N GLN A 315 -19.57 -0.60 14.64
CA GLN A 315 -19.14 -1.94 14.25
C GLN A 315 -18.09 -1.92 13.12
N ASN A 316 -17.75 -0.74 12.57
CA ASN A 316 -16.78 -0.62 11.49
C ASN A 316 -15.40 -0.33 12.08
N CYS A 317 -14.51 -1.33 12.08
CA CYS A 317 -13.12 -1.14 12.47
C CYS A 317 -12.39 -0.34 11.38
N LYS A 318 -12.05 0.92 11.69
CA LYS A 318 -11.16 1.72 10.85
C LYS A 318 -9.71 1.48 11.25
N THR A 319 -8.89 1.06 10.29
CA THR A 319 -7.46 0.82 10.50
C THR A 319 -6.73 2.15 10.72
N PRO A 320 -5.98 2.31 11.82
CA PRO A 320 -5.12 3.46 12.06
C PRO A 320 -4.03 3.63 10.99
N ASN A 321 -3.60 4.86 10.76
CA ASN A 321 -2.47 5.15 9.87
C ASN A 321 -1.15 4.62 10.46
N SER A 322 -0.44 3.78 9.70
CA SER A 322 0.80 3.13 10.19
C SER A 322 1.91 4.13 10.54
N SER A 323 1.98 5.32 9.92
CA SER A 323 2.95 6.36 10.29
C SER A 323 2.64 6.99 11.64
N ILE A 324 1.35 7.18 11.97
CA ILE A 324 0.94 7.63 13.32
C ILE A 324 1.31 6.56 14.36
N LEU A 325 1.06 5.29 14.04
CA LEU A 325 1.44 4.18 14.91
C LEU A 325 2.96 4.10 15.13
N SER A 326 3.76 4.30 14.08
CA SER A 326 5.24 4.27 14.17
C SER A 326 5.73 5.38 15.08
N ALA A 327 5.23 6.61 14.86
CA ALA A 327 5.54 7.75 15.71
C ALA A 327 5.14 7.51 17.18
N TYR A 328 4.01 6.85 17.41
CA TYR A 328 3.56 6.47 18.75
C TYR A 328 4.48 5.44 19.40
N SER A 329 4.84 4.38 18.68
CA SER A 329 5.80 3.36 19.14
C SER A 329 7.18 3.94 19.47
N GLU A 330 7.63 4.91 18.68
CA GLU A 330 8.88 5.65 18.90
C GLU A 330 8.82 6.66 20.06
N GLY A 331 7.69 6.77 20.77
CA GLY A 331 7.55 7.64 21.93
C GLY A 331 7.36 9.13 21.59
N LYS A 332 7.01 9.48 20.35
CA LYS A 332 6.75 10.89 19.94
C LYS A 332 5.48 11.50 20.57
N TYR A 333 4.79 10.73 21.40
CA TYR A 333 3.62 11.14 22.17
C TYR A 333 3.88 11.03 23.68
N ALA A 334 5.13 10.84 24.12
CA ALA A 334 5.46 11.00 25.53
C ALA A 334 5.20 12.45 25.98
N ASN A 335 4.80 12.63 27.23
CA ASN A 335 4.56 13.97 27.82
C ASN A 335 5.85 14.70 28.14
#